data_AF-A1SCD4-F1
#
_entry.id   AF-A1SCD4-F1
#
_cell.length_a   1.000
_cell.length_b   1.000
_cell.length_c   1.000
_cell.angle_alpha   90.00
_cell.angle_beta   90.00
_cell.angle_gamma   90.00
#
_symmetry.space_group_name_H-M   'P 1'
#
loop_
_entity.id
_entity.type
_entity.pdbx_description
1 polymer ?
#
loop_
_entity_poly.entity_id
_entity_poly.type
_entity_poly.pdbx_seq_one_letter_code
_entity_poly.pdbx_strand_id
1 'polypeptide(L)'
;MTRKRRDLDAERRDLTAAAERLLAGTPLRSASGKLTSSELITESGLRRDVVYGDHKDLVDDFKARVKAQDATPSSIAGIAEETRALKDENASLRKQLAEEHETTKTLTKIVAELSLELHQAREEVTSLQQVPRIGAHVPHDRPPGTLR
;
A
#
# COMPACT_ATOMS: atom_id res chain seq x y z
N MET A 1 26.10 -47.73 36.94
CA MET A 1 25.39 -46.69 36.18
C MET A 1 25.26 -47.14 34.74
N THR A 2 24.07 -47.59 34.35
CA THR A 2 23.80 -48.11 33.01
C THR A 2 23.75 -46.92 32.04
N ARG A 3 24.78 -46.76 31.20
CA ARG A 3 24.69 -45.79 30.08
C ARG A 3 23.50 -46.22 29.23
N LYS A 4 22.42 -45.43 29.25
CA LYS A 4 21.27 -45.57 28.36
C LYS A 4 21.85 -45.74 26.95
N ARG A 5 21.56 -46.86 26.29
CA ARG A 5 21.97 -47.06 24.89
C ARG A 5 21.42 -45.88 24.10
N ARG A 6 22.32 -45.15 23.43
CA ARG A 6 21.94 -44.05 22.55
C ARG A 6 21.15 -44.61 21.39
N ASP A 7 20.03 -43.97 21.08
CA ASP A 7 19.20 -44.29 19.92
C ASP A 7 19.58 -43.29 18.83
N LEU A 8 20.57 -43.68 18.01
CA LEU A 8 21.11 -42.83 16.96
C LEU A 8 20.04 -42.43 15.93
N ASP A 9 19.06 -43.30 15.68
CA ASP A 9 17.99 -43.03 14.72
C ASP A 9 17.01 -41.98 15.25
N ALA A 10 16.70 -42.03 16.54
CA ALA A 10 15.89 -41.00 17.19
C ALA A 10 16.62 -39.65 17.20
N GLU A 11 17.90 -39.64 17.56
CA GLU A 11 18.74 -38.44 17.56
C GLU A 11 18.82 -37.83 16.15
N ARG A 12 19.02 -38.66 15.12
CA ARG A 12 19.06 -38.21 13.72
C ARG A 12 17.74 -37.57 13.31
N ARG A 13 16.61 -38.20 13.63
CA ARG A 13 15.26 -37.66 13.36
C ARG A 13 15.04 -36.32 14.05
N ASP A 14 15.40 -36.20 15.32
CA ASP A 14 15.24 -34.96 16.08
C ASP A 14 16.08 -33.81 15.49
N LEU A 15 17.32 -34.11 15.08
CA LEU A 15 18.22 -33.13 14.46
C LEU A 15 17.74 -32.70 13.06
N THR A 16 17.26 -33.63 12.23
CA THR A 16 16.68 -33.32 10.92
C THR A 16 15.42 -32.46 11.07
N ALA A 17 14.50 -32.83 11.96
CA ALA A 17 13.28 -32.06 12.19
C ALA A 17 13.58 -30.65 12.71
N ALA A 18 14.61 -30.49 13.55
CA ALA A 18 15.09 -29.19 13.99
C ALA A 18 15.65 -28.34 12.84
N ALA A 19 16.45 -28.95 11.95
CA ALA A 19 16.97 -28.28 10.77
C ALA A 19 15.84 -27.79 9.85
N GLU A 20 14.83 -28.61 9.61
CA GLU A 20 13.67 -28.24 8.79
C GLU A 20 12.89 -27.06 9.39
N ARG A 21 12.62 -27.08 10.70
CA ARG A 21 11.94 -25.97 11.38
C ARG A 21 12.73 -24.68 11.33
N LEU A 22 14.04 -24.72 11.54
CA LEU A 22 14.90 -23.55 11.43
C LEU A 22 14.92 -22.99 10.00
N LEU A 23 15.07 -23.85 8.99
CA LEU A 23 15.06 -23.42 7.58
C LEU A 23 13.68 -22.90 7.13
N ALA A 24 12.60 -23.36 7.76
CA ALA A 24 11.23 -22.86 7.54
C ALA A 24 10.87 -21.62 8.36
N GLY A 25 11.75 -21.14 9.25
CA GLY A 25 11.50 -19.99 10.11
C GLY A 25 10.47 -20.24 11.21
N THR A 26 10.24 -21.49 11.61
CA THR A 26 9.28 -21.89 12.66
C THR A 26 9.96 -22.60 13.85
N PRO A 27 10.93 -21.96 14.52
CA PRO A 27 11.64 -22.57 15.65
C PRO A 27 10.71 -22.79 16.85
N LEU A 28 10.94 -23.88 17.59
CA LEU A 28 10.19 -24.21 18.80
C LEU A 28 10.98 -23.97 20.08
N ARG A 29 12.31 -24.12 20.05
CA ARG A 29 13.19 -24.03 21.22
C ARG A 29 14.30 -22.99 21.04
N SER A 30 14.69 -22.71 19.80
CA SER A 30 15.63 -21.64 19.48
C SER A 30 15.00 -20.27 19.80
N ALA A 31 15.70 -19.46 20.60
CA ALA A 31 15.20 -18.16 21.04
C ALA A 31 15.28 -17.09 19.93
N SER A 32 16.31 -17.16 19.09
CA SER A 32 16.54 -16.18 18.04
C SER A 32 16.16 -16.68 16.64
N GLY A 33 16.00 -17.99 16.44
CA GLY A 33 15.72 -18.60 15.13
C GLY A 33 16.84 -18.44 14.10
N LYS A 34 18.06 -18.05 14.53
CA LYS A 34 19.19 -17.82 13.61
C LYS A 34 19.63 -19.15 13.01
N LEU A 35 20.01 -19.12 11.73
CA LEU A 35 20.49 -20.29 10.99
C LEU A 35 21.95 -20.64 11.34
N THR A 36 22.21 -20.93 12.62
CA THR A 36 23.54 -21.30 13.14
C THR A 36 23.54 -22.70 13.71
N SER A 37 24.72 -23.35 13.75
CA SER A 37 24.83 -24.69 14.35
C SER A 37 24.48 -24.72 15.84
N SER A 38 24.74 -23.64 16.58
CA SER A 38 24.36 -23.55 17.99
C SER A 38 22.84 -23.56 18.17
N GLU A 39 22.13 -22.83 17.33
CA GLU A 39 20.66 -22.80 17.34
C GLU A 39 20.07 -24.13 16.88
N LEU A 40 20.70 -24.81 15.91
CA LEU A 40 20.32 -26.18 15.50
C LEU A 40 20.43 -27.18 16.66
N ILE A 41 21.50 -27.09 17.44
CA ILE A 41 21.70 -27.94 18.63
C ILE A 41 20.63 -27.62 19.69
N THR A 42 20.36 -26.34 19.95
CA THR A 42 19.29 -25.92 20.87
C THR A 42 17.92 -26.39 20.40
N GLU A 43 17.63 -26.27 19.10
CA GLU A 43 16.35 -26.63 18.50
C GLU A 43 16.09 -28.14 18.50
N SER A 44 17.15 -28.94 18.28
CA SER A 44 17.06 -30.41 18.36
C SER A 44 16.99 -30.93 19.80
N GLY A 45 17.40 -30.13 20.78
CA GLY A 45 17.49 -30.56 22.18
C GLY A 45 18.60 -31.58 22.45
N LEU A 46 19.47 -31.84 21.47
CA LEU A 46 20.59 -32.75 21.60
C LEU A 46 21.79 -32.05 22.24
N ARG A 47 22.69 -32.84 22.83
CA ARG A 47 23.94 -32.32 23.39
C ARG A 47 24.98 -32.13 22.27
N ARG A 48 25.81 -31.09 22.39
CA ARG A 48 26.84 -30.73 21.40
C ARG A 48 27.83 -31.86 21.11
N ASP A 49 28.23 -32.62 22.12
CA ASP A 49 29.13 -33.77 22.00
C ASP A 49 28.52 -34.91 21.17
N VAL A 50 27.20 -35.13 21.30
CA VAL A 50 26.46 -36.12 20.51
C VAL A 50 26.35 -35.66 19.05
N VAL A 51 25.96 -34.41 18.83
CA VAL A 51 25.77 -33.86 17.47
C VAL A 51 27.07 -33.87 16.67
N TYR A 52 28.18 -33.39 17.23
CA TYR A 52 29.46 -33.38 16.50
C TYR A 52 30.18 -34.74 16.49
N GLY A 53 29.82 -35.65 17.39
CA GLY A 53 30.38 -37.01 17.42
C GLY A 53 29.79 -37.90 16.33
N ASP A 54 28.46 -37.99 16.27
CA ASP A 54 27.77 -39.00 15.44
C ASP A 54 26.94 -38.41 14.29
N HIS A 55 26.59 -37.11 14.34
CA HIS A 55 25.66 -36.46 13.39
C HIS A 55 26.27 -35.21 12.73
N LYS A 56 27.59 -35.20 12.55
CA LYS A 56 28.31 -34.07 11.94
C LYS A 56 27.89 -33.84 10.49
N ASP A 57 27.56 -34.91 9.76
CA ASP A 57 27.01 -34.87 8.40
C ASP A 57 25.80 -33.95 8.32
N LEU A 58 24.84 -34.09 9.24
CA LEU A 58 23.62 -33.28 9.25
C LEU A 58 23.88 -31.80 9.55
N VAL A 59 24.89 -31.50 10.38
CA VAL A 59 25.29 -30.10 10.64
C VAL A 59 25.90 -29.48 9.40
N ASP A 60 26.72 -30.22 8.66
CA ASP A 60 27.35 -29.76 7.44
C ASP A 60 26.31 -29.59 6.32
N ASP A 61 25.37 -30.51 6.18
CA ASP A 61 24.24 -30.41 5.26
C ASP A 61 23.36 -29.19 5.59
N PHE A 62 23.06 -28.96 6.86
CA PHE A 62 22.34 -27.77 7.29
C PHE A 62 23.08 -26.50 6.89
N LYS A 63 24.39 -26.41 7.17
CA LYS A 63 25.20 -25.25 6.76
C LYS A 63 25.24 -25.07 5.24
N ALA A 64 25.31 -26.17 4.48
CA ALA A 64 25.28 -26.11 3.02
C ALA A 64 23.94 -25.58 2.51
N ARG A 65 22.82 -26.00 3.13
CA ARG A 65 21.47 -25.49 2.80
C ARG A 65 21.29 -24.03 3.19
N VAL A 66 21.78 -23.62 4.37
CA VAL A 66 21.80 -22.21 4.79
C VAL A 66 22.62 -21.39 3.80
N LYS A 67 23.82 -21.83 3.46
CA LYS A 67 24.65 -21.19 2.45
C LYS A 67 23.98 -21.17 1.08
N ALA A 68 23.20 -22.17 0.70
CA ALA A 68 22.46 -22.16 -0.57
C ALA A 68 21.30 -21.16 -0.56
N GLN A 69 20.60 -20.99 0.57
CA GLN A 69 19.60 -19.92 0.75
C GLN A 69 20.27 -18.54 0.70
N ASP A 70 21.35 -18.37 1.47
CA ASP A 70 22.13 -17.12 1.56
C ASP A 70 22.95 -16.83 0.30
N ALA A 71 23.28 -17.85 -0.51
CA ALA A 71 23.91 -17.73 -1.84
C ALA A 71 22.93 -17.20 -2.90
N THR A 72 21.74 -16.78 -2.47
CA THR A 72 20.90 -15.83 -3.20
C THR A 72 21.11 -14.37 -2.73
N PRO A 73 22.31 -13.74 -2.76
CA PRO A 73 22.47 -12.32 -2.45
C PRO A 73 22.52 -11.45 -3.72
N SER A 74 22.15 -11.98 -4.89
CA SER A 74 21.96 -11.17 -6.11
C SER A 74 20.58 -10.49 -6.16
N SER A 75 19.59 -11.01 -5.44
CA SER A 75 18.24 -10.45 -5.42
C SER A 75 18.07 -9.30 -4.42
N ILE A 76 18.87 -9.24 -3.34
CA ILE A 76 18.71 -8.22 -2.29
C ILE A 76 19.14 -6.82 -2.79
N ALA A 77 20.20 -6.73 -3.61
CA ALA A 77 20.58 -5.47 -4.25
C ALA A 77 19.52 -5.02 -5.27
N GLY A 78 18.95 -5.95 -6.04
CA GLY A 78 17.85 -5.69 -6.96
C GLY A 78 16.60 -5.20 -6.24
N ILE A 79 16.23 -5.83 -5.11
CA ILE A 79 15.08 -5.43 -4.28
C ILE A 79 15.30 -4.04 -3.66
N ALA A 80 16.52 -3.71 -3.23
CA ALA A 80 16.82 -2.39 -2.68
C ALA A 80 16.68 -1.29 -3.75
N GLU A 81 17.17 -1.54 -4.97
CA GLU A 81 17.04 -0.61 -6.10
C GLU A 81 15.59 -0.50 -6.58
N GLU A 82 14.86 -1.62 -6.65
CA GLU A 82 13.43 -1.63 -6.99
C GLU A 82 12.60 -0.89 -5.94
N THR A 83 12.93 -1.06 -4.65
CA THR A 83 12.28 -0.32 -3.56
C THR A 83 12.54 1.19 -3.67
N ARG A 84 13.75 1.57 -4.10
CA ARG A 84 14.09 2.97 -4.35
C ARG A 84 13.32 3.53 -5.55
N ALA A 85 13.33 2.82 -6.67
CA ALA A 85 12.60 3.20 -7.87
C ALA A 85 11.09 3.35 -7.60
N LEU A 86 10.48 2.39 -6.89
CA LEU A 86 9.07 2.45 -6.50
C LEU A 86 8.76 3.62 -5.57
N LYS A 87 9.67 3.97 -4.64
CA LYS A 87 9.51 5.14 -3.78
C LYS A 87 9.57 6.45 -4.58
N ASP A 88 10.50 6.55 -5.51
CA ASP A 88 10.66 7.72 -6.37
C ASP A 88 9.44 7.88 -7.29
N GLU A 89 8.92 6.77 -7.86
CA GLU A 89 7.69 6.77 -8.65
C GLU A 89 6.47 7.16 -7.81
N ASN A 90 6.34 6.62 -6.58
CA ASN A 90 5.23 6.97 -5.69
C ASN A 90 5.27 8.47 -5.31
N ALA A 91 6.46 9.02 -5.08
CA ALA A 91 6.64 10.45 -4.82
C ALA A 91 6.23 11.30 -6.03
N SER A 92 6.61 10.89 -7.25
CA SER A 92 6.20 11.54 -8.50
C SER A 92 4.68 11.50 -8.69
N LEU A 93 4.06 10.32 -8.51
CA LEU A 93 2.60 10.15 -8.64
C LEU A 93 1.83 10.98 -7.60
N ARG A 94 2.31 11.05 -6.35
CA ARG A 94 1.71 11.90 -5.32
C ARG A 94 1.78 13.38 -5.69
N LYS A 95 2.89 13.82 -6.30
CA LYS A 95 3.04 15.19 -6.77
C LYS A 95 2.05 15.49 -7.91
N GLN A 96 1.96 14.61 -8.90
CA GLN A 96 1.00 14.76 -10.01
C GLN A 96 -0.45 14.78 -9.49
N LEU A 97 -0.79 13.89 -8.55
CA LEU A 97 -2.11 13.88 -7.92
C LEU A 97 -2.40 15.21 -7.21
N ALA A 98 -1.45 15.76 -6.46
CA ALA A 98 -1.63 17.05 -5.80
C ALA A 98 -1.86 18.20 -6.80
N GLU A 99 -1.12 18.22 -7.91
CA GLU A 99 -1.28 19.21 -8.99
C GLU A 99 -2.65 19.11 -9.68
N GLU A 100 -3.12 17.89 -9.97
CA GLU A 100 -4.45 17.63 -10.54
C GLU A 100 -5.56 18.05 -9.57
N HIS A 101 -5.39 17.81 -8.28
CA HIS A 101 -6.35 18.22 -7.26
C HIS A 101 -6.45 19.76 -7.16
N GLU A 102 -5.33 20.49 -7.19
CA GLU A 102 -5.36 21.96 -7.19
C GLU A 102 -5.94 22.53 -8.49
N THR A 103 -5.68 21.89 -9.63
CA THR A 103 -6.28 22.24 -10.91
C THR A 103 -7.79 22.05 -10.87
N THR A 104 -8.26 20.89 -10.41
CA THR A 104 -9.68 20.57 -10.26
C THR A 104 -10.39 21.54 -9.33
N LYS A 105 -9.76 21.89 -8.20
CA LYS A 105 -10.28 22.88 -7.25
C LYS A 105 -10.41 24.27 -7.88
N THR A 106 -9.43 24.67 -8.69
CA THR A 106 -9.46 25.96 -9.40
C THR A 106 -10.58 25.98 -10.44
N LEU A 107 -10.69 24.94 -11.26
CA LEU A 107 -11.78 24.80 -12.23
C LEU A 107 -13.16 24.79 -11.57
N THR A 108 -13.30 24.12 -10.43
CA THR A 108 -14.55 24.10 -9.66
C THR A 108 -14.97 25.50 -9.23
N LYS A 109 -14.03 26.33 -8.76
CA LYS A 109 -14.31 27.73 -8.39
C LYS A 109 -14.75 28.55 -9.59
N ILE A 110 -14.03 28.45 -10.72
CA ILE A 110 -14.36 29.16 -11.96
C ILE A 110 -15.76 28.77 -12.45
N VAL A 111 -16.08 27.48 -12.45
CA VAL A 111 -17.41 26.99 -12.85
C VAL A 111 -18.51 27.54 -11.93
N ALA A 112 -18.26 27.60 -10.62
CA ALA A 112 -19.23 28.17 -9.67
C ALA A 112 -19.45 29.67 -9.91
N GLU A 113 -18.38 30.43 -10.15
CA GLU A 113 -18.45 31.87 -10.44
C GLU A 113 -19.19 32.14 -11.76
N LEU A 114 -18.82 31.45 -12.84
CA LEU A 114 -19.51 31.56 -14.14
C LEU A 114 -20.99 31.15 -14.05
N SER A 115 -21.31 30.14 -13.23
CA SER A 115 -22.70 29.74 -13.01
C SER A 115 -23.52 30.83 -12.31
N LEU A 116 -22.90 31.54 -11.35
CA LEU A 116 -23.52 32.66 -10.66
C LEU A 116 -23.72 33.85 -11.60
N GLU A 117 -22.69 34.25 -12.36
CA GLU A 117 -22.77 35.34 -13.33
C GLU A 117 -23.84 35.06 -14.39
N LEU A 118 -23.90 33.84 -14.90
CA LEU A 118 -24.90 33.42 -15.87
C LEU A 118 -26.32 33.48 -15.28
N HIS A 119 -26.48 33.08 -14.02
CA HIS A 119 -27.76 33.19 -13.33
C HIS A 119 -28.20 34.66 -13.19
N GLN A 120 -27.31 35.54 -12.73
CA GLN A 120 -27.57 36.97 -12.61
C GLN A 120 -27.93 37.62 -13.96
N ALA A 121 -27.17 37.33 -15.02
CA ALA A 121 -27.46 37.85 -16.35
C ALA A 121 -28.84 37.40 -16.87
N ARG A 122 -29.27 36.18 -16.55
CA ARG A 122 -30.62 35.70 -16.90
C ARG A 122 -31.71 36.43 -16.11
N GLU A 123 -31.49 36.70 -14.83
CA GLU A 123 -32.42 37.48 -14.01
C GLU A 123 -32.53 38.92 -14.52
N GLU A 124 -31.41 39.56 -14.87
CA GLU A 124 -31.40 40.90 -15.46
C GLU A 124 -32.19 40.96 -16.76
N VAL A 125 -31.95 40.05 -17.71
CA VAL A 125 -32.72 39.96 -18.96
C VAL A 125 -34.21 39.77 -18.68
N THR A 126 -34.56 38.93 -17.71
CA THR A 126 -35.97 38.69 -17.33
C THR A 126 -36.60 39.96 -16.75
N SER A 127 -35.91 40.68 -15.88
CA SER A 127 -36.40 41.93 -15.29
C SER A 127 -36.60 43.03 -16.34
N LEU A 128 -35.69 43.16 -17.32
CA LEU A 128 -35.82 44.11 -18.43
C LEU A 128 -37.03 43.78 -19.32
N GLN A 129 -37.38 42.50 -19.47
CA GLN A 129 -38.57 42.07 -20.21
C GLN A 129 -39.88 42.29 -19.45
N GLN A 130 -39.84 42.33 -18.11
CA GLN A 130 -41.02 42.53 -17.26
C GLN A 130 -41.39 44.01 -17.03
N VAL A 131 -40.59 44.96 -17.52
CA VAL A 131 -40.97 46.37 -17.52
C VAL A 131 -42.27 46.52 -18.33
N PRO A 132 -43.39 46.95 -17.72
CA PRO A 132 -44.64 47.09 -18.45
C PRO A 132 -44.41 48.08 -19.57
N ARG A 133 -44.64 47.67 -20.82
CA ARG A 133 -44.84 48.62 -21.90
C ARG A 133 -46.05 49.43 -21.51
N ILE A 134 -45.83 50.61 -20.92
CA ILE A 134 -46.88 51.59 -20.69
C ILE A 134 -47.41 51.91 -22.09
N GLY A 135 -48.50 51.21 -22.45
CA GLY A 135 -49.25 51.47 -23.64
C GLY A 135 -49.63 52.92 -23.60
N ALA A 136 -49.28 53.65 -24.66
CA ALA A 136 -49.73 55.00 -24.89
C ALA A 136 -51.25 55.04 -24.65
N HIS A 137 -51.65 55.60 -23.51
CA HIS A 137 -53.04 55.94 -23.26
C HIS A 137 -53.36 57.07 -24.23
N VAL A 138 -53.92 56.71 -25.38
CA VAL A 138 -54.49 57.68 -26.32
C VAL A 138 -55.73 58.24 -25.64
N PRO A 139 -55.77 59.53 -25.30
CA PRO A 139 -56.99 60.13 -24.77
C PRO A 139 -58.02 60.15 -25.89
N HIS A 140 -59.14 59.45 -25.70
CA HIS A 140 -60.29 59.59 -26.57
C HIS A 140 -60.93 60.97 -26.31
N ASP A 141 -60.54 61.96 -27.10
CA ASP A 141 -61.30 63.19 -27.25
C ASP A 141 -62.66 62.88 -27.88
N ARG A 142 -63.73 63.18 -27.15
CA ARG A 142 -65.11 63.01 -27.58
C ARG A 142 -65.53 64.29 -28.30
N PRO A 143 -65.87 64.28 -29.60
CA PRO A 143 -66.25 65.50 -30.31
C PRO A 143 -67.67 65.96 -29.92
N PRO A 144 -67.98 67.27 -30.05
CA PRO A 144 -69.26 67.83 -29.67
C PRO A 144 -70.32 67.54 -30.75
N GLY A 145 -71.44 66.93 -30.35
CA GLY A 145 -72.61 66.69 -31.19
C GLY A 145 -73.66 67.79 -30.99
N THR A 146 -73.92 68.51 -32.07
CA THR A 146 -74.83 69.65 -32.25
C THR A 146 -76.32 69.32 -32.15
N LEU A 147 -77.08 70.29 -31.61
CA LEU A 147 -78.45 70.73 -31.93
C LEU A 147 -79.34 69.79 -32.76
N ARG A 148 -80.46 69.34 -32.16
CA ARG A 148 -81.82 69.62 -32.69
C ARG A 148 -82.89 69.43 -31.61
#